data_AF-A0A562IHN9-F1
#
_entry.id   AF-A0A562IHN9-F1
#
_cell.length_a   1.000
_cell.length_b   1.000
_cell.length_c   1.000
_cell.angle_alpha   90.00
_cell.angle_beta   90.00
_cell.angle_gamma   90.00
#
_symmetry.space_group_name_H-M   'P 1'
#
loop_
_entity.id
_entity.type
_entity.pdbx_description
1 polymer ?
#
loop_
_entity_poly.entity_id
_entity_poly.type
_entity_poly.pdbx_seq_one_letter_code
_entity_poly.pdbx_strand_id
1 'polypeptide(L)'
;MVAVVRLLLHWGVLRRVAGDEEAYLGAGGDVLYDVDRHVIAGLLAASRGPSMIDESTGPGRLAALTQEVVPDVEDARNRALRQRLTRLLLEQPVVYHDELTEAERAYLTSQRHALLTRVTQFTGLVAEVRAEGIAMVDPEDELTDVRMPAEGMQSHLTLLLAEHIAAGDGGVRVSELHRRTRELAVEHRSYWRKHATDPGAEVDLVATALEALRALKLIRVEPGADPLVLPRPAIARYALAEPTIREPAARGTATDKSERSREPVR
;
A
#
# COMPACT_ATOMS: atom_id res chain seq x y z
N MET A 1 -18.39 -19.49 29.91
CA MET A 1 -19.45 -18.53 29.53
C MET A 1 -19.50 -17.33 30.46
N VAL A 2 -19.68 -17.51 31.78
CA VAL A 2 -19.76 -16.42 32.78
C VAL A 2 -18.55 -15.47 32.75
N ALA A 3 -17.34 -16.03 32.67
CA ALA A 3 -16.11 -15.24 32.60
C ALA A 3 -16.04 -14.33 31.35
N VAL A 4 -16.60 -14.78 30.21
CA VAL A 4 -16.62 -14.00 28.97
C VAL A 4 -17.60 -12.84 29.07
N VAL A 5 -18.80 -13.06 29.62
CA VAL A 5 -19.80 -11.99 29.81
C VAL A 5 -19.28 -10.92 30.77
N ARG A 6 -18.66 -11.32 31.89
CA ARG A 6 -18.03 -10.39 32.83
C ARG A 6 -16.90 -9.59 32.20
N LEU A 7 -16.09 -10.23 31.35
CA LEU A 7 -15.02 -9.54 30.61
C LEU A 7 -15.58 -8.51 29.62
N LEU A 8 -16.63 -8.88 28.87
CA LEU A 8 -17.28 -7.97 27.92
C LEU A 8 -18.01 -6.81 28.62
N LEU A 9 -18.58 -7.03 29.81
CA LEU A 9 -19.09 -5.97 30.67
C LEU A 9 -17.98 -5.05 31.17
N HIS A 10 -16.86 -5.63 31.61
CA HIS A 10 -15.69 -4.87 32.06
C HIS A 10 -15.09 -4.00 30.96
N TRP A 11 -15.03 -4.51 29.72
CA TRP A 11 -14.58 -3.76 28.55
C TRP A 11 -15.61 -2.78 28.00
N GLY A 12 -16.84 -2.76 28.53
CA GLY A 12 -17.91 -1.87 28.08
C GLY A 12 -18.56 -2.28 26.74
N VAL A 13 -18.25 -3.47 26.22
CA VAL A 13 -18.89 -4.03 25.03
C VAL A 13 -20.35 -4.35 25.30
N LEU A 14 -20.61 -4.91 26.49
CA LEU A 14 -21.97 -5.16 26.97
C LEU A 14 -22.31 -4.13 28.04
N ARG A 15 -23.56 -3.67 28.02
CA ARG A 15 -24.13 -2.84 29.08
C ARG A 15 -25.41 -3.48 29.59
N ARG A 16 -25.50 -3.74 30.89
CA ARG A 16 -26.72 -4.28 31.49
C ARG A 16 -27.84 -3.22 31.42
N VAL A 17 -28.99 -3.64 30.91
CA VAL A 17 -30.20 -2.79 30.80
C VAL A 17 -31.24 -3.21 31.84
N ALA A 18 -31.46 -4.50 32.04
CA ALA A 18 -32.47 -5.03 32.97
C ALA A 18 -32.17 -6.48 33.39
N GLY A 19 -32.83 -6.97 34.46
CA GLY A 19 -32.66 -8.34 34.99
C GLY A 19 -31.58 -8.44 36.07
N ASP A 20 -31.39 -9.61 36.67
CA ASP A 20 -30.38 -9.87 37.73
C ASP A 20 -29.37 -10.97 37.32
N GLU A 21 -28.08 -10.64 37.42
CA GLU A 21 -26.97 -11.49 36.96
C GLU A 21 -26.80 -12.73 37.86
N GLU A 22 -27.03 -12.60 39.17
CA GLU A 22 -26.94 -13.73 40.09
C GLU A 22 -28.12 -14.71 39.91
N ALA A 23 -29.31 -14.19 39.60
CA ALA A 23 -30.49 -15.00 39.28
C ALA A 23 -30.36 -15.77 37.95
N TYR A 24 -29.72 -15.19 36.93
CA TYR A 24 -29.43 -15.87 35.65
C TYR A 24 -28.44 -17.03 35.83
N LEU A 25 -27.42 -16.86 36.69
CA LEU A 25 -26.47 -17.93 37.01
C LEU A 25 -27.13 -19.12 37.72
N GLY A 26 -28.23 -18.89 38.44
CA GLY A 26 -29.06 -19.92 39.06
C GLY A 26 -30.15 -20.50 38.16
N ALA A 27 -30.16 -20.19 36.85
CA ALA A 27 -31.22 -20.55 35.90
C ALA A 27 -32.65 -20.08 36.27
N GLY A 28 -32.75 -19.04 37.11
CA GLY A 28 -34.01 -18.55 37.69
C GLY A 28 -34.49 -17.20 37.17
N GLY A 29 -33.82 -16.60 36.18
CA GLY A 29 -34.24 -15.33 35.60
C GLY A 29 -33.43 -14.93 34.36
N ASP A 30 -33.91 -13.92 33.64
CA ASP A 30 -33.30 -13.40 32.41
C ASP A 30 -32.57 -12.06 32.66
N VAL A 31 -31.51 -11.80 31.88
CA VAL A 31 -30.78 -10.52 31.88
C VAL A 31 -30.72 -9.96 30.47
N LEU A 32 -31.07 -8.69 30.32
CA LEU A 32 -31.00 -7.96 29.06
C LEU A 32 -29.71 -7.13 29.01
N TYR A 33 -28.90 -7.39 27.97
CA TYR A 33 -27.70 -6.62 27.65
C TYR A 33 -27.90 -5.82 26.36
N ASP A 34 -27.40 -4.59 26.36
CA ASP A 34 -27.17 -3.79 25.17
C ASP A 34 -25.73 -3.99 24.68
N VAL A 35 -25.49 -3.82 23.38
CA VAL A 35 -24.17 -4.06 22.76
C VAL A 35 -23.65 -2.75 22.18
N ASP A 36 -22.52 -2.28 22.71
CA ASP A 36 -21.83 -1.14 22.10
C ASP A 36 -21.09 -1.58 20.83
N ARG A 37 -21.66 -1.18 19.69
CA ARG A 37 -21.15 -1.56 18.36
C ARG A 37 -19.81 -0.91 18.01
N HIS A 38 -19.47 0.21 18.64
CA HIS A 38 -18.18 0.87 18.39
C HIS A 38 -17.07 0.14 19.15
N VAL A 39 -17.33 -0.22 20.41
CA VAL A 39 -16.37 -0.97 21.23
C VAL A 39 -16.17 -2.37 20.67
N ILE A 40 -17.25 -3.07 20.28
CA ILE A 40 -17.13 -4.42 19.69
C ILE A 40 -16.38 -4.41 18.36
N ALA A 41 -16.49 -3.34 17.57
CA ALA A 41 -15.77 -3.21 16.30
C ALA A 41 -14.26 -3.02 16.49
N GLY A 42 -13.83 -2.54 17.66
CA GLY A 42 -12.42 -2.44 18.03
C GLY A 42 -11.82 -3.73 18.61
N LEU A 43 -12.64 -4.75 18.88
CA LEU A 43 -12.16 -6.03 19.39
C LEU A 43 -11.70 -6.95 18.26
N LEU A 44 -10.63 -7.69 18.51
CA LEU A 44 -10.12 -8.74 17.63
C LEU A 44 -11.16 -9.87 17.51
N ALA A 45 -11.90 -9.85 16.40
CA ALA A 45 -12.81 -10.92 16.02
C ALA A 45 -12.09 -11.89 15.08
N ALA A 46 -11.65 -13.03 15.62
CA ALA A 46 -11.17 -14.14 14.80
C ALA A 46 -12.31 -15.13 14.53
N SER A 47 -12.37 -15.67 13.32
CA SER A 47 -13.35 -16.70 12.92
C SER A 47 -13.22 -17.98 13.76
N ARG A 48 -12.01 -18.25 14.27
CA ARG A 48 -11.68 -19.32 15.21
C ARG A 48 -11.02 -18.73 16.44
N GLY A 49 -11.45 -19.17 17.61
CA GLY A 49 -10.80 -18.78 18.86
C GLY A 49 -9.32 -19.20 18.85
N PRO A 50 -8.37 -18.38 19.34
CA PRO A 50 -6.96 -18.74 19.38
C PRO A 50 -6.67 -20.08 20.08
N SER A 51 -7.51 -20.45 21.05
CA SER A 51 -7.43 -21.73 21.77
C SER A 51 -7.82 -22.96 20.94
N MET A 52 -8.42 -22.76 19.76
CA MET A 52 -8.84 -23.81 18.83
C MET A 52 -7.84 -24.01 17.67
N ILE A 53 -6.70 -23.34 17.72
CA ILE A 53 -5.66 -23.42 16.69
C ILE A 53 -4.58 -24.38 17.19
N ASP A 54 -4.58 -25.61 16.64
CA ASP A 54 -3.60 -26.64 16.97
C ASP A 54 -2.23 -26.40 16.30
N GLU A 55 -2.12 -25.36 15.46
CA GLU A 55 -0.88 -25.01 14.77
C GLU A 55 0.17 -24.46 15.75
N SER A 56 1.37 -25.03 15.66
CA SER A 56 2.46 -24.81 16.61
C SER A 56 3.46 -23.76 16.15
N THR A 57 3.55 -23.55 14.84
CA THR A 57 4.44 -22.55 14.24
C THR A 57 3.83 -21.15 14.34
N GLY A 58 4.65 -20.13 14.60
CA GLY A 58 4.19 -18.73 14.62
C GLY A 58 3.47 -18.33 13.32
N PRO A 59 4.09 -18.54 12.14
CA PRO A 59 3.47 -18.23 10.84
C PRO A 59 2.19 -19.03 10.58
N GLY A 60 2.19 -20.34 10.85
CA GLY A 60 1.01 -21.16 10.64
C GLY A 60 -0.14 -20.77 11.58
N ARG A 61 0.16 -20.43 12.84
CA ARG A 61 -0.85 -19.98 13.80
C ARG A 61 -1.46 -18.65 13.38
N LEU A 62 -0.65 -17.71 12.88
CA LEU A 62 -1.15 -16.45 12.34
C LEU A 62 -2.04 -16.67 11.11
N ALA A 63 -1.62 -17.55 10.19
CA ALA A 63 -2.42 -17.90 9.02
C ALA A 63 -3.77 -18.54 9.42
N ALA A 64 -3.77 -19.43 10.41
CA ALA A 64 -4.99 -20.07 10.92
C ALA A 64 -5.90 -19.06 11.65
N LEU A 65 -5.34 -18.11 12.39
CA LEU A 65 -6.08 -17.07 13.12
C LEU A 65 -6.77 -16.08 12.18
N THR A 66 -6.11 -15.77 11.05
CA THR A 66 -6.60 -14.84 10.03
C THR A 66 -7.40 -15.53 8.92
N GLN A 67 -7.61 -16.85 9.01
CA GLN A 67 -8.36 -17.61 8.03
C GLN A 67 -9.83 -17.18 8.02
N GLU A 68 -10.23 -16.45 6.98
CA GLU A 68 -11.63 -16.09 6.75
C GLU A 68 -12.41 -17.32 6.26
N VAL A 69 -13.58 -17.58 6.84
CA VAL A 69 -14.47 -18.67 6.39
C VAL A 69 -15.13 -18.25 5.09
N VAL A 70 -14.89 -19.01 4.03
CA VAL A 70 -15.57 -18.80 2.75
C VAL A 70 -17.05 -19.19 2.92
N PRO A 71 -18.01 -18.27 2.73
CA PRO A 71 -19.41 -18.59 2.90
C PRO A 71 -19.86 -19.63 1.86
N ASP A 72 -20.77 -20.53 2.24
CA ASP A 72 -21.26 -21.53 1.29
C ASP A 72 -22.31 -20.96 0.30
N VAL A 73 -22.89 -19.80 0.62
CA VAL A 73 -23.90 -19.13 -0.21
C VAL A 73 -23.24 -18.15 -1.19
N GLU A 74 -23.64 -18.18 -2.45
CA GLU A 74 -23.08 -17.36 -3.54
C GLU A 74 -23.04 -15.86 -3.23
N ASP A 75 -24.14 -15.27 -2.75
CA ASP A 75 -24.19 -13.86 -2.37
C ASP A 75 -23.19 -13.49 -1.27
N ALA A 76 -22.96 -14.41 -0.33
CA ALA A 76 -22.00 -14.21 0.73
C ALA A 76 -20.55 -14.36 0.22
N ARG A 77 -20.29 -15.27 -0.73
CA ARG A 77 -19.00 -15.35 -1.44
C ARG A 77 -18.70 -14.07 -2.21
N ASN A 78 -19.67 -13.54 -2.96
CA ASN A 78 -19.52 -12.30 -3.71
C ASN A 78 -19.26 -11.09 -2.80
N ARG A 79 -19.89 -11.04 -1.62
CA ARG A 79 -19.59 -10.02 -0.61
C ARG A 79 -18.16 -10.15 -0.06
N ALA A 80 -17.71 -11.36 0.24
CA ALA A 80 -16.35 -11.61 0.72
C ALA A 80 -15.30 -11.23 -0.33
N LEU A 81 -15.48 -11.63 -1.59
CA LEU A 81 -14.59 -11.25 -2.71
C LEU A 81 -14.50 -9.73 -2.87
N ARG A 82 -15.65 -9.04 -2.84
CA ARG A 82 -15.69 -7.58 -2.94
C ARG A 82 -14.95 -6.91 -1.78
N GLN A 83 -15.18 -7.37 -0.55
CA GLN A 83 -14.50 -6.86 0.64
C GLN A 83 -12.98 -7.03 0.52
N ARG A 84 -12.54 -8.24 0.17
CA ARG A 84 -11.12 -8.56 0.03
C ARG A 84 -10.45 -7.76 -1.08
N LEU A 85 -11.06 -7.66 -2.26
CA LEU A 85 -10.51 -6.86 -3.36
C LEU A 85 -10.49 -5.37 -3.04
N THR A 86 -11.52 -4.85 -2.36
CA THR A 86 -11.53 -3.46 -1.89
C THR A 86 -10.36 -3.22 -0.92
N ARG A 87 -10.15 -4.14 0.02
CA ARG A 87 -9.02 -4.07 0.96
C ARG A 87 -7.68 -4.09 0.23
N LEU A 88 -7.49 -5.02 -0.71
CA LEU A 88 -6.27 -5.07 -1.52
C LEU A 88 -6.03 -3.78 -2.31
N LEU A 89 -7.06 -3.20 -2.92
CA LEU A 89 -6.94 -1.95 -3.68
C LEU A 89 -6.59 -0.74 -2.80
N LEU A 90 -6.94 -0.77 -1.52
CA LEU A 90 -6.63 0.32 -0.57
C LEU A 90 -5.28 0.13 0.11
N GLU A 91 -4.90 -1.11 0.43
CA GLU A 91 -3.73 -1.40 1.27
C GLU A 91 -2.48 -1.74 0.45
N GLN A 92 -2.62 -2.14 -0.82
CA GLN A 92 -1.49 -2.53 -1.66
C GLN A 92 -1.15 -1.41 -2.65
N PRO A 93 0.14 -1.01 -2.77
CA PRO A 93 0.55 -0.03 -3.78
C PRO A 93 0.18 -0.45 -5.20
N VAL A 94 0.28 -1.74 -5.48
CA VAL A 94 -0.15 -2.36 -6.73
C VAL A 94 -0.81 -3.72 -6.44
N VAL A 95 -2.02 -3.90 -6.96
CA VAL A 95 -2.72 -5.19 -7.00
C VAL A 95 -2.38 -5.86 -8.33
N TYR A 96 -1.42 -6.79 -8.30
CA TYR A 96 -1.05 -7.55 -9.49
C TYR A 96 -2.02 -8.69 -9.77
N HIS A 97 -2.32 -8.90 -11.05
CA HIS A 97 -3.24 -9.94 -11.48
C HIS A 97 -2.70 -11.36 -11.27
N ASP A 98 -1.38 -11.55 -11.24
CA ASP A 98 -0.71 -12.84 -11.01
C ASP A 98 -0.71 -13.28 -9.54
N GLU A 99 -1.03 -12.38 -8.61
CA GLU A 99 -1.14 -12.65 -7.17
C GLU A 99 -2.59 -12.92 -6.73
N LEU A 100 -3.56 -12.72 -7.62
CA LEU A 100 -4.97 -12.98 -7.34
C LEU A 100 -5.30 -14.45 -7.59
N THR A 101 -6.16 -15.01 -6.74
CA THR A 101 -6.79 -16.29 -7.00
C THR A 101 -7.71 -16.20 -8.22
N GLU A 102 -8.02 -17.34 -8.84
CA GLU A 102 -8.89 -17.37 -10.02
C GLU A 102 -10.26 -16.72 -9.76
N ALA A 103 -10.85 -16.97 -8.58
CA ALA A 103 -12.13 -16.38 -8.18
C ALA A 103 -12.03 -14.85 -8.00
N GLU A 104 -10.97 -14.35 -7.37
CA GLU A 104 -10.71 -12.92 -7.22
C GLU A 104 -10.51 -12.26 -8.59
N ARG A 105 -9.74 -12.89 -9.49
CA ARG A 105 -9.49 -12.38 -10.84
C ARG A 105 -10.74 -12.35 -11.69
N ALA A 106 -11.58 -13.38 -11.64
CA ALA A 106 -12.86 -13.43 -12.35
C ALA A 106 -13.85 -12.37 -11.84
N TYR A 107 -13.96 -12.22 -10.51
CA TYR A 107 -14.80 -11.19 -9.90
C TYR A 107 -14.30 -9.79 -10.24
N LEU A 108 -13.00 -9.53 -10.09
CA LEU A 108 -12.40 -8.25 -10.45
C LEU A 108 -12.65 -7.93 -11.92
N THR A 109 -12.46 -8.89 -12.83
CA THR A 109 -12.68 -8.66 -14.27
C THR A 109 -14.12 -8.28 -14.58
N SER A 110 -15.09 -8.97 -13.97
CA SER A 110 -16.53 -8.73 -14.22
C SER A 110 -17.06 -7.47 -13.55
N GLN A 111 -16.56 -7.10 -12.37
CA GLN A 111 -17.06 -6.00 -11.54
C GLN A 111 -16.11 -4.80 -11.45
N ARG A 112 -15.01 -4.79 -12.23
CA ARG A 112 -13.94 -3.79 -12.18
C ARG A 112 -14.46 -2.37 -12.11
N HIS A 113 -15.30 -1.98 -13.06
CA HIS A 113 -15.78 -0.61 -13.16
C HIS A 113 -16.55 -0.18 -11.90
N ALA A 114 -17.47 -1.02 -11.41
CA ALA A 114 -18.25 -0.73 -10.21
C ALA A 114 -17.37 -0.64 -8.95
N LEU A 115 -16.40 -1.56 -8.83
CA LEU A 115 -15.45 -1.62 -7.72
C LEU A 115 -14.55 -0.37 -7.71
N LEU A 116 -13.87 -0.07 -8.82
CA LEU A 116 -12.97 1.09 -8.91
C LEU A 116 -13.71 2.42 -8.74
N THR A 117 -14.89 2.56 -9.35
CA THR A 117 -15.71 3.78 -9.20
C THR A 117 -16.08 4.02 -7.75
N ARG A 118 -16.49 2.96 -7.04
CA ARG A 118 -16.81 3.05 -5.61
C ARG A 118 -15.60 3.46 -4.79
N VAL A 119 -14.45 2.82 -4.97
CA VAL A 119 -13.22 3.17 -4.23
C VAL A 119 -12.85 4.63 -4.50
N THR A 120 -12.85 5.05 -5.77
CA THR A 120 -12.56 6.42 -6.19
C THR A 120 -13.50 7.43 -5.50
N GLN A 121 -14.80 7.16 -5.50
CA GLN A 121 -15.79 8.05 -4.89
C GLN A 121 -15.63 8.21 -3.37
N PHE A 122 -15.22 7.15 -2.66
CA PHE A 122 -15.08 7.18 -1.20
C PHE A 122 -13.72 7.69 -0.71
N THR A 123 -12.68 7.61 -1.55
CA THR A 123 -11.30 7.89 -1.12
C THR A 123 -10.61 9.01 -1.88
N GLY A 124 -11.13 9.41 -3.06
CA GLY A 124 -10.44 10.34 -3.95
C GLY A 124 -9.31 9.69 -4.78
N LEU A 125 -8.91 8.46 -4.46
CA LEU A 125 -7.86 7.74 -5.20
C LEU A 125 -8.29 7.48 -6.64
N VAL A 126 -7.37 7.66 -7.57
CA VAL A 126 -7.59 7.46 -9.01
C VAL A 126 -7.05 6.11 -9.43
N ALA A 127 -7.91 5.29 -10.05
CA ALA A 127 -7.48 3.98 -10.53
C ALA A 127 -6.62 4.07 -11.80
N GLU A 128 -5.38 3.60 -11.73
CA GLU A 128 -4.52 3.33 -12.88
C GLU A 128 -4.59 1.84 -13.23
N VAL A 129 -5.19 1.51 -14.37
CA VAL A 129 -5.36 0.12 -14.83
C VAL A 129 -4.34 -0.18 -15.92
N ARG A 130 -3.52 -1.21 -15.72
CA ARG A 130 -2.54 -1.71 -16.70
C ARG A 130 -2.72 -3.20 -16.93
N ALA A 131 -1.93 -3.75 -17.85
CA ALA A 131 -2.01 -5.18 -18.21
C ALA A 131 -1.57 -6.09 -17.06
N GLU A 132 -0.62 -5.63 -16.24
CA GLU A 132 -0.08 -6.38 -15.10
C GLU A 132 -0.96 -6.32 -13.84
N GLY A 133 -1.80 -5.28 -13.70
CA GLY A 133 -2.46 -4.99 -12.44
C GLY A 133 -3.09 -3.60 -12.37
N ILE A 134 -3.53 -3.25 -11.16
CA ILE A 134 -4.21 -1.99 -10.84
C ILE A 134 -3.52 -1.32 -9.67
N ALA A 135 -3.27 -0.02 -9.79
CA ALA A 135 -2.82 0.83 -8.69
C ALA A 135 -3.90 1.88 -8.38
N MET A 136 -4.18 2.13 -7.10
CA MET A 136 -5.03 3.23 -6.67
C MET A 136 -4.11 4.40 -6.31
N VAL A 137 -3.95 5.34 -7.24
CA VAL A 137 -3.00 6.45 -7.14
C VAL A 137 -3.64 7.59 -6.36
N ASP A 138 -2.90 8.13 -5.39
CA ASP A 138 -3.29 9.35 -4.70
C ASP A 138 -2.77 10.59 -5.46
N PRO A 139 -3.63 11.39 -6.11
CA PRO A 139 -3.20 12.57 -6.86
C PRO A 139 -2.68 13.70 -5.97
N GLU A 140 -3.12 13.77 -4.71
CA GLU A 140 -2.71 14.83 -3.76
C GLU A 140 -1.51 14.40 -2.90
N ASP A 141 -1.11 13.13 -2.99
CA ASP A 141 0.00 12.52 -2.22
C ASP A 141 -0.13 12.79 -0.71
N GLU A 142 -1.30 12.53 -0.13
CA GLU A 142 -1.61 12.71 1.30
C GLU A 142 -1.67 11.37 2.06
N LEU A 143 -1.95 10.27 1.36
CA LEU A 143 -2.29 8.97 1.94
C LEU A 143 -1.16 7.94 1.90
N THR A 144 0.00 8.28 1.36
CA THR A 144 1.10 7.33 1.12
C THR A 144 2.11 7.28 2.27
N ASP A 145 2.31 6.10 2.87
CA ASP A 145 3.32 5.86 3.91
C ASP A 145 4.77 5.94 3.37
N VAL A 146 4.98 5.56 2.10
CA VAL A 146 6.27 5.54 1.42
C VAL A 146 6.17 6.32 0.12
N ARG A 147 6.86 7.46 0.02
CA ARG A 147 6.84 8.31 -1.17
C ARG A 147 7.99 7.98 -2.12
N MET A 148 7.69 7.94 -3.42
CA MET A 148 8.70 7.84 -4.46
C MET A 148 8.22 8.54 -5.73
N PRO A 149 8.99 9.51 -6.27
CA PRO A 149 10.22 10.08 -5.70
C PRO A 149 9.93 11.02 -4.51
N ALA A 150 10.86 11.06 -3.55
CA ALA A 150 10.91 12.00 -2.44
C ALA A 150 12.17 12.88 -2.52
N GLU A 151 12.33 13.82 -1.58
CA GLU A 151 13.51 14.68 -1.53
C GLU A 151 14.75 13.99 -0.93
N GLY A 152 15.92 14.43 -1.38
CA GLY A 152 17.21 14.06 -0.81
C GLY A 152 17.92 12.89 -1.46
N MET A 153 19.16 12.68 -1.02
CA MET A 153 20.11 11.73 -1.59
C MET A 153 19.57 10.29 -1.64
N GLN A 154 18.93 9.82 -0.57
CA GLN A 154 18.46 8.43 -0.50
C GLN A 154 17.37 8.16 -1.53
N SER A 155 16.44 9.11 -1.71
CA SER A 155 15.41 8.98 -2.74
C SER A 155 15.99 9.05 -4.14
N HIS A 156 16.97 9.93 -4.37
CA HIS A 156 17.66 10.00 -5.66
C HIS A 156 18.37 8.69 -6.00
N LEU A 157 19.14 8.12 -5.06
CA LEU A 157 19.74 6.80 -5.23
C LEU A 157 18.68 5.73 -5.52
N THR A 158 17.58 5.72 -4.76
CA THR A 158 16.49 4.74 -4.92
C THR A 158 15.90 4.80 -6.33
N LEU A 159 15.73 6.00 -6.90
CA LEU A 159 15.27 6.19 -8.28
C LEU A 159 16.28 5.64 -9.31
N LEU A 160 17.56 5.95 -9.15
CA LEU A 160 18.62 5.46 -10.05
C LEU A 160 18.78 3.93 -9.99
N LEU A 161 18.63 3.33 -8.81
CA LEU A 161 18.62 1.87 -8.67
C LEU A 161 17.36 1.25 -9.26
N ALA A 162 16.19 1.89 -9.13
CA ALA A 162 14.96 1.41 -9.76
C ALA A 162 15.08 1.39 -11.28
N GLU A 163 15.65 2.43 -11.88
CA GLU A 163 15.96 2.48 -13.31
C GLU A 163 16.92 1.35 -13.73
N HIS A 164 18.03 1.16 -12.99
CA HIS A 164 18.99 0.09 -13.26
C HIS A 164 18.34 -1.30 -13.18
N ILE A 165 17.51 -1.54 -12.17
CA ILE A 165 16.79 -2.81 -11.99
C ILE A 165 15.74 -3.00 -13.10
N ALA A 166 15.05 -1.93 -13.52
CA ALA A 166 14.07 -1.98 -14.60
C ALA A 166 14.71 -2.35 -15.95
N ALA A 167 15.95 -1.93 -16.20
CA ALA A 167 16.71 -2.25 -17.40
C ALA A 167 17.39 -3.64 -17.36
N GLY A 168 17.50 -4.26 -16.18
CA GLY A 168 18.13 -5.57 -16.00
C GLY A 168 17.21 -6.71 -16.44
N ASP A 169 17.38 -7.20 -17.67
CA ASP A 169 16.68 -8.38 -18.18
C ASP A 169 16.96 -9.62 -17.31
N GLY A 170 15.95 -10.07 -16.56
CA GLY A 170 16.05 -11.25 -15.68
C GLY A 170 16.57 -10.99 -14.26
N GLY A 171 16.76 -9.71 -13.89
CA GLY A 171 17.11 -9.28 -12.54
C GLY A 171 18.59 -8.97 -12.32
N VAL A 172 18.86 -8.30 -11.19
CA VAL A 172 20.17 -7.75 -10.83
C VAL A 172 20.60 -8.30 -9.48
N ARG A 173 21.88 -8.66 -9.33
CA ARG A 173 22.42 -9.14 -8.06
C ARG A 173 22.65 -7.99 -7.07
N VAL A 174 22.49 -8.23 -5.78
CA VAL A 174 22.76 -7.21 -4.75
C VAL A 174 24.22 -6.75 -4.78
N SER A 175 25.17 -7.65 -5.02
CA SER A 175 26.59 -7.28 -5.20
C SER A 175 26.84 -6.30 -6.35
N GLU A 176 26.05 -6.40 -7.43
CA GLU A 176 26.10 -5.48 -8.56
C GLU A 176 25.51 -4.12 -8.18
N LEU A 177 24.40 -4.09 -7.42
CA LEU A 177 23.82 -2.85 -6.92
C LEU A 177 24.77 -2.12 -5.96
N HIS A 178 25.52 -2.84 -5.13
CA HIS A 178 26.60 -2.26 -4.32
C HIS A 178 27.68 -1.62 -5.19
N ARG A 179 28.13 -2.30 -6.25
CA ARG A 179 29.10 -1.75 -7.20
C ARG A 179 28.55 -0.49 -7.87
N ARG A 180 27.33 -0.54 -8.38
CA ARG A 180 26.66 0.58 -9.04
C ARG A 180 26.50 1.78 -8.10
N THR A 181 26.14 1.52 -6.84
CA THR A 181 25.99 2.58 -5.82
C THR A 181 27.31 3.28 -5.53
N ARG A 182 28.44 2.56 -5.48
CA ARG A 182 29.77 3.17 -5.32
C ARG A 182 30.13 4.07 -6.51
N GLU A 183 29.83 3.65 -7.73
CA GLU A 183 30.02 4.48 -8.94
C GLU A 183 29.19 5.77 -8.86
N LEU A 184 27.89 5.64 -8.55
CA LEU A 184 26.98 6.77 -8.41
C LEU A 184 27.38 7.73 -7.28
N ALA A 185 27.88 7.20 -6.16
CA ALA A 185 28.35 8.02 -5.04
C ALA A 185 29.55 8.89 -5.43
N VAL A 186 30.45 8.39 -6.28
CA VAL A 186 31.58 9.16 -6.83
C VAL A 186 31.09 10.18 -7.86
N GLU A 187 30.20 9.77 -8.76
CA GLU A 187 29.61 10.62 -9.81
C GLU A 187 28.87 11.83 -9.21
N HIS A 188 28.04 11.59 -8.20
CA HIS A 188 27.20 12.62 -7.57
C HIS A 188 27.78 13.19 -6.28
N ARG A 189 29.09 13.03 -6.03
CA ARG A 189 29.77 13.43 -4.79
C ARG A 189 29.55 14.89 -4.38
N SER A 190 29.26 15.79 -5.33
CA SER A 190 28.99 17.21 -5.08
C SER A 190 27.62 17.46 -4.47
N TYR A 191 26.66 16.56 -4.71
CA TYR A 191 25.27 16.67 -4.27
C TYR A 191 24.93 15.71 -3.12
N TRP A 192 25.69 14.62 -3.00
CA TRP A 192 25.48 13.59 -2.00
C TRP A 192 26.24 13.91 -0.71
N ARG A 193 25.80 13.31 0.40
CA ARG A 193 26.45 13.47 1.72
C ARG A 193 27.86 12.90 1.65
N LYS A 194 28.82 13.54 2.35
CA LYS A 194 30.24 13.14 2.33
C LYS A 194 30.47 11.66 2.66
N HIS A 195 29.70 11.11 3.61
CA HIS A 195 29.81 9.71 4.03
C HIS A 195 29.29 8.70 2.99
N ALA A 196 28.61 9.13 1.93
CA ALA A 196 28.11 8.22 0.89
C ALA A 196 29.25 7.56 0.08
N THR A 197 30.45 8.15 0.10
CA THR A 197 31.65 7.59 -0.53
C THR A 197 32.52 6.77 0.42
N ASP A 198 32.15 6.67 1.70
CA ASP A 198 32.93 5.89 2.66
C ASP A 198 32.84 4.39 2.31
N PRO A 199 33.93 3.62 2.44
CA PRO A 199 33.91 2.19 2.16
C PRO A 199 32.84 1.47 3.00
N GLY A 200 31.93 0.75 2.35
CA GLY A 200 30.84 0.00 3.00
C GLY A 200 29.54 0.78 3.15
N ALA A 201 29.53 2.10 2.89
CA ALA A 201 28.30 2.89 2.93
C ALA A 201 27.24 2.40 1.94
N GLU A 202 27.67 1.81 0.82
CA GLU A 202 26.78 1.26 -0.20
C GLU A 202 25.85 0.17 0.33
N VAL A 203 26.24 -0.55 1.39
CA VAL A 203 25.46 -1.66 1.95
C VAL A 203 24.15 -1.14 2.56
N ASP A 204 24.25 -0.16 3.46
CA ASP A 204 23.07 0.43 4.11
C ASP A 204 22.23 1.25 3.12
N LEU A 205 22.89 1.94 2.19
CA LEU A 205 22.25 2.72 1.14
C LEU A 205 21.40 1.84 0.20
N VAL A 206 21.96 0.71 -0.26
CA VAL A 206 21.24 -0.26 -1.09
C VAL A 206 20.15 -0.97 -0.30
N ALA A 207 20.41 -1.38 0.94
CA ALA A 207 19.41 -2.01 1.79
C ALA A 207 18.17 -1.11 1.95
N THR A 208 18.38 0.17 2.30
CA THR A 208 17.30 1.15 2.46
C THR A 208 16.54 1.37 1.14
N ALA A 209 17.23 1.44 0.01
CA ALA A 209 16.58 1.58 -1.30
C ALA A 209 15.74 0.34 -1.66
N LEU A 210 16.27 -0.87 -1.44
CA LEU A 210 15.54 -2.11 -1.71
C LEU A 210 14.33 -2.28 -0.78
N GLU A 211 14.42 -1.85 0.48
CA GLU A 211 13.27 -1.82 1.39
C GLU A 211 12.15 -0.94 0.84
N ALA A 212 12.47 0.28 0.40
CA ALA A 212 11.48 1.18 -0.19
C ALA A 212 10.85 0.60 -1.48
N LEU A 213 11.67 0.08 -2.40
CA LEU A 213 11.17 -0.52 -3.65
C LEU A 213 10.31 -1.77 -3.40
N ARG A 214 10.66 -2.56 -2.37
CA ARG A 214 9.88 -3.73 -1.96
C ARG A 214 8.56 -3.30 -1.31
N ALA A 215 8.57 -2.27 -0.47
CA ALA A 215 7.36 -1.72 0.15
C ALA A 215 6.37 -1.24 -0.92
N LEU A 216 6.86 -0.63 -1.99
CA LEU A 216 6.08 -0.21 -3.17
C LEU A 216 5.71 -1.35 -4.14
N LYS A 217 6.08 -2.60 -3.83
CA LYS A 217 5.90 -3.79 -4.67
C LYS A 217 6.45 -3.63 -6.09
N LEU A 218 7.57 -2.92 -6.24
CA LEU A 218 8.26 -2.71 -7.51
C LEU A 218 9.30 -3.79 -7.79
N ILE A 219 9.75 -4.51 -6.76
CA ILE A 219 10.74 -5.58 -6.88
C ILE A 219 10.33 -6.83 -6.08
N ARG A 220 10.96 -7.95 -6.40
CA ARG A 220 11.00 -9.17 -5.58
C ARG A 220 12.46 -9.51 -5.33
N VAL A 221 12.78 -9.99 -4.13
CA VAL A 221 14.14 -10.42 -3.79
C VAL A 221 14.11 -11.93 -3.55
N GLU A 222 14.89 -12.67 -4.33
CA GLU A 222 15.10 -14.10 -4.13
C GLU A 222 16.33 -14.30 -3.23
N PRO A 223 16.20 -15.07 -2.13
CA PRO A 223 17.29 -15.25 -1.18
C PRO A 223 18.42 -16.09 -1.78
N GLY A 224 19.65 -15.84 -1.32
CA GLY A 224 20.85 -16.55 -1.73
C GLY A 224 22.09 -15.92 -1.08
N ALA A 225 23.27 -16.51 -1.32
CA ALA A 225 24.54 -15.92 -0.86
C ALA A 225 24.77 -14.51 -1.46
N ASP A 226 24.30 -14.31 -2.70
CA ASP A 226 24.16 -13.02 -3.35
C ASP A 226 22.72 -12.92 -3.89
N PRO A 227 21.79 -12.28 -3.14
CA PRO A 227 20.38 -12.25 -3.49
C PRO A 227 20.12 -11.69 -4.89
N LEU A 228 19.11 -12.24 -5.57
CA LEU A 228 18.69 -11.77 -6.89
C LEU A 228 17.49 -10.83 -6.76
N VAL A 229 17.63 -9.61 -7.24
CA VAL A 229 16.55 -8.61 -7.28
C VAL A 229 15.87 -8.66 -8.64
N LEU A 230 14.62 -9.11 -8.65
CA LEU A 230 13.79 -9.22 -9.84
C LEU A 230 12.86 -8.00 -9.97
N PRO A 231 12.81 -7.31 -11.13
CA PRO A 231 11.85 -6.25 -11.36
C PRO A 231 10.41 -6.81 -11.39
N ARG A 232 9.46 -6.05 -10.87
CA ARG A 232 8.02 -6.24 -11.14
C ARG A 232 7.60 -5.27 -12.24
N PRO A 233 6.59 -5.59 -13.08
CA PRO A 233 6.25 -4.75 -14.23
C PRO A 233 5.95 -3.28 -13.87
N ALA A 234 5.45 -3.00 -12.66
CA ALA A 234 5.17 -1.64 -12.25
C ALA A 234 6.41 -0.73 -12.14
N ILE A 235 7.61 -1.31 -11.97
CA ILE A 235 8.88 -0.55 -11.90
C ILE A 235 9.17 0.21 -13.18
N ALA A 236 8.60 -0.20 -14.32
CA ALA A 236 8.76 0.47 -15.60
C ALA A 236 8.24 1.93 -15.60
N ARG A 237 7.46 2.34 -14.59
CA ARG A 237 7.10 3.76 -14.35
C ARG A 237 8.32 4.65 -14.10
N TYR A 238 9.38 4.06 -13.57
CA TYR A 238 10.62 4.74 -13.20
C TYR A 238 11.76 4.48 -14.19
N ALA A 239 11.49 3.78 -15.29
CA ALA A 239 12.39 3.79 -16.43
C ALA A 239 12.37 5.21 -16.99
N LEU A 240 13.37 6.01 -16.63
CA LEU A 240 13.47 7.40 -17.05
C LEU A 240 13.61 7.41 -18.58
N ALA A 241 12.64 8.02 -19.27
CA ALA A 241 12.88 8.50 -20.62
C ALA A 241 13.91 9.63 -20.57
N GLU A 242 14.62 9.89 -21.68
CA GLU A 242 15.56 11.00 -21.74
C GLU A 242 14.92 12.30 -21.23
N PRO A 243 15.58 13.04 -20.30
CA PRO A 243 15.00 14.21 -19.70
C PRO A 243 14.66 15.25 -20.77
N THR A 244 13.37 15.50 -20.96
CA THR A 244 12.89 16.53 -21.87
C THR A 244 12.92 17.86 -21.15
N ILE A 245 13.99 18.62 -21.34
CA ILE A 245 14.09 20.00 -20.82
C ILE A 245 13.03 20.83 -21.54
N ARG A 246 11.95 21.18 -20.83
CA ARG A 246 11.01 22.20 -21.29
C ARG A 246 11.65 23.56 -21.05
N GLU A 247 12.12 24.21 -22.11
CA GLU A 247 12.54 25.60 -22.02
C GLU A 247 11.37 26.45 -21.48
N PRO A 248 11.61 27.33 -20.48
CA PRO A 248 10.56 28.21 -19.99
C PRO A 248 10.11 29.09 -21.16
N ALA A 249 8.81 29.02 -21.49
CA ALA A 249 8.20 29.86 -22.51
C ALA A 249 8.61 31.32 -22.25
N ALA A 250 9.29 31.91 -23.24
CA ALA A 250 9.68 33.31 -23.21
C ALA A 250 8.43 34.13 -22.85
N ARG A 251 8.47 34.77 -21.68
CA ARG A 251 7.42 35.72 -21.25
C ARG A 251 7.24 36.72 -22.37
N GLY A 252 6.10 36.64 -23.04
CA GLY A 252 5.71 37.59 -24.07
C GLY A 252 5.88 39.00 -23.53
N THR A 253 6.69 39.79 -24.23
CA THR A 253 6.80 41.22 -24.04
C THR A 253 5.42 41.84 -24.21
N ALA A 254 4.77 42.14 -23.09
CA ALA A 254 3.62 43.03 -23.07
C ALA A 254 4.09 44.37 -23.64
N THR A 255 3.69 44.65 -24.88
CA THR A 255 3.90 45.96 -25.48
C THR A 255 2.98 46.95 -24.77
N ASP A 256 3.63 47.96 -24.23
CA ASP A 256 3.11 49.05 -23.42
C ASP A 256 1.94 49.77 -24.10
N LYS A 257 0.87 49.99 -23.32
CA LYS A 257 -0.25 50.88 -23.66
C LYS A 257 0.19 52.30 -23.35
N SER A 258 0.63 53.03 -24.36
CA SER A 258 0.78 54.48 -24.24
C SER A 258 0.81 55.12 -25.62
N GLU A 259 -0.36 55.57 -26.11
CA GLU A 259 -0.43 56.87 -26.79
C GLU A 259 -1.85 57.43 -26.78
N ARG A 260 -1.95 58.65 -26.23
CA ARG A 260 -3.16 59.46 -26.07
C ARG A 260 -3.42 60.24 -27.35
N SER A 261 -4.72 60.46 -27.58
CA SER A 261 -5.30 61.67 -28.19
C SER A 261 -4.80 62.11 -29.56
N ARG A 262 -5.71 62.08 -30.55
CA ARG A 262 -6.34 63.30 -31.10
C ARG A 262 -7.38 62.93 -32.17
N GLU A 263 -8.62 63.28 -31.86
CA GLU A 263 -9.66 63.67 -32.82
C GLU A 263 -9.12 64.79 -33.75
N PRO A 264 -9.62 64.91 -34.99
CA PRO A 264 -10.79 65.76 -35.18
C PRO A 264 -11.77 65.36 -36.31
N VAL A 265 -13.06 65.59 -36.04
CA VAL A 265 -14.04 66.35 -36.84
C VAL A 265 -13.91 66.32 -38.39
N ARG A 266 -14.75 65.53 -39.06
CA ARG A 266 -15.95 65.96 -39.81
C ARG A 266 -16.74 64.75 -40.30
#